data_AF-A0A9J6EXR6-F1
#
_entry.id   AF-A0A9J6EXR6-F1
#
_cell.length_a   1.000
_cell.length_b   1.000
_cell.length_c   1.000
_cell.angle_alpha   90.00
_cell.angle_beta   90.00
_cell.angle_gamma   90.00
#
_symmetry.space_group_name_H-M   'P 1'
#
loop_
_entity.id
_entity.type
_entity.pdbx_description
1 polymer ?
#
loop_
_entity_poly.entity_id
_entity_poly.type
_entity_poly.pdbx_seq_one_letter_code
_entity_poly.pdbx_strand_id
1 'polypeptide(L)'
;MAARSTKRWDSREGEAFLFVAILSSHKTEHLRNAARQTWLKLAVASERRVVYKFFVAAKGVPRKWVEKLHREQSQFNDVVVIYEAADTYEKLTSKLVYSLQWVVKHYYFDFLLKLDDDSFARVDAIADELAQWKQDHPGRELYWGYFAGNAPVFTSGKWAERTWYLRDGYYLPYARGGGYVLSLGAARHVGTMGVIIFEQYSSEDVSVGVWTAPLRLERWHDRRFDTEYRSRGCFNSYLVTHKQTASMMYEMYRNLQQDRKPCQREARWRLSYEYNWSVPPAQCCVRNMTDATLRRPRTLRLRHSL
;
A
#
# COMPACT_ATOMS: atom_id res chain seq x y z
N MET A 1 -14.22 -21.31 45.75
CA MET A 1 -13.72 -21.59 44.39
C MET A 1 -13.50 -20.26 43.68
N ALA A 2 -12.26 -19.76 43.68
CA ALA A 2 -11.93 -18.50 43.02
C ALA A 2 -11.69 -18.75 41.53
N ALA A 3 -12.49 -18.08 40.69
CA ALA A 3 -12.32 -18.10 39.24
C ALA A 3 -10.92 -17.56 38.88
N ARG A 4 -10.10 -18.41 38.27
CA ARG A 4 -8.81 -18.01 37.70
C ARG A 4 -9.07 -17.05 36.54
N SER A 5 -8.82 -15.77 36.77
CA SER A 5 -8.67 -14.75 35.74
C SER A 5 -7.62 -15.20 34.71
N THR A 6 -8.06 -15.64 33.55
CA THR A 6 -7.22 -15.82 32.36
C THR A 6 -6.84 -14.45 31.82
N LYS A 7 -5.82 -13.82 32.42
CA LYS A 7 -5.16 -12.65 31.84
C LYS A 7 -4.40 -13.13 30.61
N ARG A 8 -5.04 -13.05 29.44
CA ARG A 8 -4.42 -13.33 28.15
C ARG A 8 -3.34 -12.25 27.96
N TRP A 9 -2.08 -12.66 27.90
CA TRP A 9 -0.95 -11.77 27.61
C TRP A 9 -1.08 -11.29 26.17
N ASP A 10 -1.83 -10.23 25.98
CA ASP A 10 -1.93 -9.57 24.69
C ASP A 10 -0.81 -8.54 24.60
N SER A 11 0.33 -8.95 24.07
CA SER A 11 1.58 -8.18 24.04
C SER A 11 1.64 -7.16 22.88
N ARG A 12 0.49 -6.79 22.30
CA ARG A 12 0.45 -5.86 21.15
C ARG A 12 0.52 -4.41 21.64
N GLU A 13 1.26 -3.58 20.91
CA GLU A 13 1.49 -2.17 21.19
C GLU A 13 0.20 -1.33 21.15
N GLY A 14 -0.79 -1.76 20.37
CA GLY A 14 -2.08 -1.12 20.34
C GLY A 14 -2.99 -1.68 19.26
N GLU A 15 -4.01 -0.91 18.92
CA GLU A 15 -4.90 -1.24 17.81
C GLU A 15 -5.09 -0.03 16.89
N ALA A 16 -5.51 -0.30 15.66
CA ALA A 16 -5.78 0.69 14.62
C ALA A 16 -7.03 0.28 13.85
N PHE A 17 -7.75 1.23 13.28
CA PHE A 17 -8.69 0.91 12.22
C PHE A 17 -7.91 0.71 10.91
N LEU A 18 -7.08 1.70 10.57
CA LEU A 18 -6.19 1.67 9.41
C LEU A 18 -4.73 1.75 9.88
N PHE A 19 -3.93 0.74 9.54
CA PHE A 19 -2.48 0.78 9.72
C PHE A 19 -1.81 1.19 8.39
N VAL A 20 -1.03 2.25 8.40
CA VAL A 20 -0.29 2.74 7.22
C VAL A 20 1.16 2.28 7.30
N ALA A 21 1.53 1.30 6.48
CA ALA A 21 2.87 0.77 6.39
C ALA A 21 3.61 1.42 5.22
N ILE A 22 4.62 2.25 5.52
CA ILE A 22 5.34 3.04 4.52
C ILE A 22 6.71 2.42 4.31
N LEU A 23 6.95 1.80 3.16
CA LEU A 23 8.26 1.26 2.83
C LEU A 23 9.21 2.42 2.49
N SER A 24 10.32 2.50 3.21
CA SER A 24 11.29 3.60 3.09
C SER A 24 12.73 3.09 3.03
N SER A 25 13.68 4.01 2.87
CA SER A 25 15.12 3.75 2.82
C SER A 25 15.87 4.60 3.82
N HIS A 26 17.02 4.13 4.29
CA HIS A 26 17.92 4.92 5.13
C HIS A 26 18.37 6.24 4.46
N LYS A 27 18.25 6.33 3.12
CA LYS A 27 18.63 7.51 2.31
C LYS A 27 17.51 8.55 2.16
N THR A 28 16.27 8.20 2.48
CA THR A 28 15.08 9.01 2.15
C THR A 28 14.43 9.67 3.37
N GLU A 29 15.22 10.01 4.38
CA GLU A 29 14.76 10.75 5.57
C GLU A 29 14.03 12.05 5.22
N HIS A 30 14.47 12.76 4.18
CA HIS A 30 13.82 13.97 3.70
C HIS A 30 12.37 13.72 3.22
N LEU A 31 12.07 12.55 2.64
CA LEU A 31 10.71 12.16 2.26
C LEU A 31 9.87 11.82 3.49
N ARG A 32 10.44 11.09 4.46
CA ARG A 32 9.76 10.82 5.75
C ARG A 32 9.40 12.12 6.47
N ASN A 33 10.33 13.06 6.54
CA ASN A 33 10.10 14.38 7.12
C ASN A 33 9.03 15.17 6.36
N ALA A 34 9.05 15.14 5.03
CA ALA A 34 8.00 15.76 4.22
C ALA A 34 6.63 15.14 4.51
N ALA A 35 6.52 13.81 4.53
CA ALA A 35 5.29 13.10 4.85
C ALA A 35 4.74 13.49 6.24
N ARG A 36 5.59 13.48 7.28
CA ARG A 36 5.24 13.90 8.66
C ARG A 36 4.69 15.32 8.71
N GLN A 37 5.30 16.24 7.94
CA GLN A 37 4.92 17.65 7.94
C GLN A 37 3.70 17.95 7.04
N THR A 38 3.26 16.97 6.25
CA THR A 38 2.20 17.12 5.24
C THR A 38 1.08 16.09 5.44
N TRP A 39 0.95 15.11 4.54
CA TRP A 39 -0.21 14.22 4.45
C TRP A 39 -0.38 13.29 5.66
N LEU A 40 0.66 12.99 6.43
CA LEU A 40 0.50 12.23 7.68
C LEU A 40 -0.25 13.01 8.77
N LYS A 41 -0.33 14.35 8.67
CA LYS A 41 -1.21 15.13 9.55
C LYS A 41 -2.68 14.80 9.34
N LEU A 42 -3.06 14.30 8.16
CA LEU A 42 -4.42 13.84 7.88
C LEU A 42 -4.74 12.56 8.65
N ALA A 43 -3.75 11.72 8.98
CA ALA A 43 -3.96 10.55 9.84
C ALA A 43 -4.33 10.99 11.26
N VAL A 44 -3.65 12.01 11.77
CA VAL A 44 -3.90 12.57 13.12
C VAL A 44 -5.26 13.26 13.19
N ALA A 45 -5.69 13.90 12.11
CA ALA A 45 -6.99 14.58 12.03
C ALA A 45 -8.17 13.63 11.74
N SER A 46 -7.91 12.35 11.43
CA SER A 46 -8.96 11.40 11.11
C SER A 46 -9.79 11.06 12.35
N GLU A 47 -11.11 10.97 12.18
CA GLU A 47 -12.02 10.43 13.22
C GLU A 47 -11.83 8.92 13.41
N ARG A 48 -11.09 8.28 12.49
CA ARG A 48 -10.71 6.88 12.58
C ARG A 48 -9.33 6.79 13.22
N ARG A 49 -9.11 5.74 13.98
CA ARG A 49 -7.80 5.47 14.55
C ARG A 49 -6.82 5.01 13.47
N VAL A 50 -6.08 5.95 12.90
CA VAL A 50 -5.03 5.69 11.91
C VAL A 50 -3.67 5.65 12.61
N VAL A 51 -2.92 4.57 12.43
CA VAL A 51 -1.53 4.43 12.93
C VAL A 51 -0.61 4.30 11.73
N TYR A 52 0.58 4.89 11.77
CA TYR A 52 1.56 4.76 10.69
C TYR A 52 2.94 4.40 11.22
N LYS A 53 3.71 3.68 10.40
CA LYS A 53 5.14 3.41 10.62
C LYS A 53 5.89 3.41 9.29
N PHE A 54 7.11 3.95 9.30
CA PHE A 54 8.09 3.82 8.24
C PHE A 54 8.94 2.55 8.47
N PHE A 55 9.01 1.68 7.47
CA PHE A 55 9.80 0.45 7.53
C PHE A 55 11.07 0.61 6.71
N VAL A 56 12.23 0.49 7.37
CA VAL A 56 13.54 0.69 6.75
C VAL A 56 14.40 -0.57 6.91
N ALA A 57 14.82 -1.15 5.78
CA ALA A 57 15.76 -2.27 5.78
C ALA A 57 17.18 -1.80 6.17
N ALA A 58 17.86 -2.57 7.01
CA ALA A 58 19.17 -2.24 7.56
C ALA A 58 20.24 -3.32 7.37
N LYS A 59 19.92 -4.48 6.77
CA LYS A 59 20.94 -5.51 6.50
C LYS A 59 21.99 -4.94 5.53
N GLY A 60 23.24 -4.92 5.98
CA GLY A 60 24.37 -4.37 5.21
C GLY A 60 24.42 -2.84 5.14
N VAL A 61 23.56 -2.12 5.87
CA VAL A 61 23.62 -0.66 5.95
C VAL A 61 24.75 -0.24 6.92
N PRO A 62 25.63 0.71 6.54
CA PRO A 62 26.72 1.15 7.41
C PRO A 62 26.24 1.65 8.78
N ARG A 63 27.00 1.35 9.84
CA ARG A 63 26.64 1.67 11.24
C ARG A 63 26.17 3.11 11.45
N LYS A 64 26.85 4.09 10.83
CA LYS A 64 26.48 5.52 10.91
C LYS A 64 25.04 5.83 10.48
N TRP A 65 24.52 5.09 9.49
CA TRP A 65 23.16 5.26 8.99
C TRP A 65 22.16 4.55 9.90
N VAL A 66 22.50 3.37 10.43
CA VAL A 66 21.69 2.66 11.42
C VAL A 66 21.54 3.48 12.71
N GLU A 67 22.62 4.08 13.21
CA GLU A 67 22.59 5.01 14.35
C GLU A 67 21.70 6.23 14.07
N LYS A 68 21.70 6.74 12.84
CA LYS A 68 20.81 7.83 12.43
C LYS A 68 19.34 7.42 12.50
N LEU A 69 19.01 6.22 12.01
CA LEU A 69 17.66 5.66 12.10
C LEU A 69 17.23 5.46 13.57
N HIS A 70 18.13 5.03 14.44
CA HIS A 70 17.83 4.92 15.88
C HIS A 70 17.55 6.28 16.52
N ARG A 71 18.32 7.32 16.19
CA ARG A 71 18.05 8.68 16.67
C ARG A 71 16.69 9.19 16.17
N GLU A 72 16.39 8.96 14.89
CA GLU A 72 15.10 9.31 14.31
C GLU A 72 13.94 8.55 15.00
N GLN A 73 14.11 7.25 15.24
CA GLN A 73 13.12 6.44 15.97
C GLN A 73 12.92 6.93 17.41
N SER A 74 13.98 7.28 18.13
CA SER A 74 13.87 7.85 19.47
C SER A 74 13.15 9.21 19.48
N GLN A 75 13.26 9.98 18.40
CA GLN A 75 12.64 11.30 18.27
C GLN A 75 11.16 11.23 17.88
N PHE A 76 10.81 10.39 16.90
CA PHE A 76 9.48 10.39 16.28
C PHE A 76 8.64 9.15 16.63
N ASN A 77 9.27 8.09 17.12
CA ASN A 77 8.64 6.80 17.43
C ASN A 77 7.81 6.23 16.26
N ASP A 78 8.23 6.44 15.03
CA ASP A 78 7.52 6.03 13.82
C ASP A 78 8.39 5.28 12.80
N VAL A 79 9.62 4.91 13.15
CA VAL A 79 10.55 4.15 12.32
C VAL A 79 10.77 2.75 12.87
N VAL A 80 10.49 1.74 12.05
CA VAL A 80 10.80 0.33 12.33
C VAL A 80 11.97 -0.09 11.46
N VAL A 81 13.05 -0.53 12.12
CA VAL A 81 14.26 -1.02 11.44
C VAL A 81 14.17 -2.52 11.24
N ILE A 82 14.26 -2.97 9.99
CA ILE A 82 14.21 -4.38 9.59
C ILE A 82 15.64 -4.87 9.32
N TYR A 83 16.16 -5.77 10.14
CA TYR A 83 17.55 -6.24 10.05
C TYR A 83 17.72 -7.48 9.17
N GLU A 84 16.62 -8.13 8.83
CA GLU A 84 16.57 -9.38 8.08
C GLU A 84 16.64 -9.16 6.56
N ALA A 85 16.26 -7.97 6.10
CA ALA A 85 16.25 -7.60 4.68
C ALA A 85 17.30 -6.52 4.36
N ALA A 86 17.87 -6.60 3.15
CA ALA A 86 18.75 -5.57 2.61
C ALA A 86 17.93 -4.47 1.91
N ASP A 87 18.48 -3.26 1.84
CA ASP A 87 17.83 -2.11 1.21
C ASP A 87 18.19 -2.03 -0.29
N THR A 88 17.75 -3.03 -1.06
CA THR A 88 17.85 -3.07 -2.53
C THR A 88 16.50 -3.38 -3.17
N TYR A 89 16.35 -3.14 -4.47
CA TYR A 89 15.08 -3.37 -5.15
C TYR A 89 14.67 -4.85 -5.11
N GLU A 90 15.61 -5.76 -5.37
CA GLU A 90 15.38 -7.22 -5.38
C GLU A 90 15.01 -7.77 -4.00
N LYS A 91 15.21 -6.96 -2.94
CA LYS A 91 14.87 -7.29 -1.55
C LYS A 91 13.69 -6.47 -1.02
N LEU A 92 13.03 -5.69 -1.88
CA LEU A 92 11.83 -4.95 -1.51
C LEU A 92 10.71 -5.89 -1.07
N THR A 93 10.55 -7.02 -1.75
CA THR A 93 9.60 -8.08 -1.39
C THR A 93 9.85 -8.62 0.02
N SER A 94 11.11 -8.93 0.36
CA SER A 94 11.46 -9.36 1.73
C SER A 94 11.20 -8.24 2.75
N LYS A 95 11.52 -6.99 2.42
CA LYS A 95 11.22 -5.83 3.26
C LYS A 95 9.71 -5.74 3.55
N LEU A 96 8.85 -5.91 2.55
CA LEU A 96 7.40 -5.94 2.75
C LEU A 96 7.02 -7.06 3.72
N VAL A 97 7.44 -8.30 3.45
CA VAL A 97 7.05 -9.46 4.26
C VAL A 97 7.40 -9.25 5.73
N TYR A 98 8.63 -8.82 6.04
CA TYR A 98 9.03 -8.53 7.42
C TYR A 98 8.29 -7.34 8.02
N SER A 99 7.95 -6.33 7.21
CA SER A 99 7.11 -5.21 7.66
C SER A 99 5.73 -5.70 8.06
N LEU A 100 5.06 -6.51 7.23
CA LEU A 100 3.74 -7.06 7.53
C LEU A 100 3.79 -8.02 8.73
N GLN A 101 4.82 -8.85 8.84
CA GLN A 101 5.04 -9.70 10.01
C GLN A 101 5.14 -8.86 11.29
N TRP A 102 5.92 -7.77 11.25
CA TRP A 102 6.04 -6.85 12.38
C TRP A 102 4.68 -6.23 12.72
N VAL A 103 3.95 -5.69 11.75
CA VAL A 103 2.64 -5.05 12.02
C VAL A 103 1.66 -6.04 12.65
N VAL A 104 1.54 -7.25 12.10
CA VAL A 104 0.62 -8.29 12.60
C VAL A 104 0.97 -8.72 14.03
N LYS A 105 2.26 -8.71 14.38
CA LYS A 105 2.73 -9.04 15.73
C LYS A 105 2.46 -7.91 16.73
N HIS A 106 2.54 -6.65 16.32
CA HIS A 106 2.51 -5.51 17.24
C HIS A 106 1.16 -4.78 17.28
N TYR A 107 0.28 -4.94 16.30
CA TYR A 107 -1.00 -4.22 16.25
C TYR A 107 -2.17 -5.15 15.97
N TYR A 108 -3.33 -4.82 16.54
CA TYR A 108 -4.62 -5.24 16.00
C TYR A 108 -5.08 -4.18 14.99
N PHE A 109 -5.50 -4.59 13.80
CA PHE A 109 -5.98 -3.65 12.79
C PHE A 109 -7.02 -4.28 11.89
N ASP A 110 -7.87 -3.46 11.27
CA ASP A 110 -8.85 -3.94 10.29
C ASP A 110 -8.27 -3.94 8.87
N PHE A 111 -7.58 -2.86 8.52
CA PHE A 111 -6.99 -2.66 7.21
C PHE A 111 -5.55 -2.18 7.31
N LEU A 112 -4.75 -2.58 6.33
CA LEU A 112 -3.38 -2.13 6.13
C LEU A 112 -3.29 -1.41 4.79
N LEU A 113 -2.90 -0.14 4.80
CA LEU A 113 -2.51 0.61 3.61
C LEU A 113 -0.99 0.53 3.47
N LYS A 114 -0.51 -0.16 2.43
CA LYS A 114 0.89 -0.12 2.03
C LYS A 114 1.13 1.10 1.14
N LEU A 115 2.21 1.83 1.39
CA LEU A 115 2.68 2.95 0.57
C LEU A 115 4.19 2.88 0.36
N ASP A 116 4.66 3.49 -0.73
CA ASP A 116 6.06 3.88 -0.87
C ASP A 116 6.26 5.27 -0.23
N ASP A 117 7.48 5.57 0.23
CA ASP A 117 7.79 6.85 0.88
C ASP A 117 7.79 8.07 -0.05
N ASP A 118 7.70 7.86 -1.37
CA ASP A 118 7.46 8.86 -2.41
C ASP A 118 5.98 8.90 -2.84
N SER A 119 5.05 8.52 -1.96
CA SER A 119 3.61 8.62 -2.19
C SER A 119 2.94 9.68 -1.32
N PHE A 120 1.89 10.32 -1.85
CA PHE A 120 1.00 11.20 -1.09
C PHE A 120 -0.37 10.52 -0.97
N ALA A 121 -0.89 10.39 0.24
CA ALA A 121 -2.15 9.70 0.50
C ALA A 121 -3.15 10.55 1.29
N ARG A 122 -4.41 10.56 0.82
CA ARG A 122 -5.59 11.05 1.54
C ARG A 122 -6.06 10.00 2.53
N VAL A 123 -5.23 9.74 3.55
CA VAL A 123 -5.46 8.70 4.57
C VAL A 123 -6.77 8.91 5.35
N ASP A 124 -7.19 10.17 5.49
CA ASP A 124 -8.50 10.57 5.99
C ASP A 124 -9.62 9.96 5.14
N ALA A 125 -9.63 10.26 3.85
CA ALA A 125 -10.66 9.79 2.92
C ALA A 125 -10.63 8.27 2.74
N ILE A 126 -9.43 7.66 2.70
CA ILE A 126 -9.27 6.21 2.62
C ILE A 126 -9.88 5.52 3.86
N ALA A 127 -9.64 6.06 5.06
CA ALA A 127 -10.17 5.47 6.29
C ALA A 127 -11.71 5.55 6.35
N ASP A 128 -12.30 6.67 5.93
CA ASP A 128 -13.76 6.81 5.90
C ASP A 128 -14.41 5.87 4.88
N GLU A 129 -13.80 5.72 3.70
CA GLU A 129 -14.29 4.81 2.67
C GLU A 129 -14.18 3.35 3.08
N LEU A 130 -13.08 2.96 3.73
CA LEU A 130 -12.94 1.61 4.29
C LEU A 130 -13.96 1.32 5.39
N ALA A 131 -14.30 2.33 6.19
CA ALA A 131 -15.30 2.15 7.23
C ALA A 131 -16.69 1.91 6.65
N GLN A 132 -17.07 2.68 5.62
CA GLN A 132 -18.32 2.45 4.89
C GLN A 132 -18.29 1.08 4.22
N TRP A 133 -17.20 0.72 3.53
CA TRP A 133 -17.05 -0.57 2.88
C TRP A 133 -17.20 -1.74 3.87
N LYS A 134 -16.60 -1.65 5.06
CA LYS A 134 -16.68 -2.68 6.10
C LYS A 134 -18.11 -2.88 6.60
N GLN A 135 -18.89 -1.79 6.71
CA GLN A 135 -20.31 -1.86 7.09
C GLN A 135 -21.15 -2.55 6.00
N ASP A 136 -20.89 -2.23 4.73
CA ASP A 136 -21.62 -2.80 3.60
C ASP A 136 -21.24 -4.27 3.30
N HIS A 137 -20.06 -4.71 3.74
CA HIS A 137 -19.47 -6.00 3.40
C HIS A 137 -18.98 -6.77 4.65
N PRO A 138 -19.86 -7.07 5.62
CA PRO A 138 -19.45 -7.69 6.88
C PRO A 138 -18.77 -9.05 6.65
N GLY A 139 -17.62 -9.24 7.28
CA GLY A 139 -16.84 -10.49 7.23
C GLY A 139 -16.13 -10.77 5.91
N ARG A 140 -16.16 -9.86 4.93
CA ARG A 140 -15.40 -9.99 3.69
C ARG A 140 -13.98 -9.46 3.86
N GLU A 141 -13.06 -10.05 3.11
CA GLU A 141 -11.66 -9.62 3.03
C GLU A 141 -11.44 -8.82 1.74
N LEU A 142 -10.54 -7.84 1.78
CA LEU A 142 -10.34 -6.82 0.74
C LEU A 142 -8.90 -6.79 0.24
N TYR A 143 -8.76 -6.63 -1.07
CA TYR A 143 -7.55 -6.15 -1.71
C TYR A 143 -7.92 -5.01 -2.67
N TRP A 144 -7.61 -3.77 -2.27
CA TRP A 144 -8.03 -2.56 -2.98
C TRP A 144 -6.83 -1.77 -3.50
N GLY A 145 -6.90 -1.35 -4.76
CA GLY A 145 -5.88 -0.52 -5.38
C GLY A 145 -6.01 -0.47 -6.89
N TYR A 146 -4.96 -0.04 -7.58
CA TYR A 146 -4.96 0.02 -9.03
C TYR A 146 -4.42 -1.28 -9.63
N PHE A 147 -5.32 -2.23 -9.90
CA PHE A 147 -4.94 -3.56 -10.42
C PHE A 147 -4.42 -3.52 -11.86
N ALA A 148 -3.45 -4.38 -12.17
CA ALA A 148 -2.98 -4.71 -13.52
C ALA A 148 -2.85 -6.23 -13.69
N GLY A 149 -2.96 -6.70 -14.93
CA GLY A 149 -2.76 -8.11 -15.30
C GLY A 149 -2.14 -8.30 -16.69
N ASN A 150 -2.02 -7.21 -17.47
CA ASN A 150 -1.45 -7.22 -18.81
C ASN A 150 0.03 -6.82 -18.84
N ALA A 151 0.68 -6.77 -17.68
CA ALA A 151 2.11 -6.51 -17.61
C ALA A 151 2.86 -7.80 -18.01
N PRO A 152 3.73 -7.75 -19.03
CA PRO A 152 4.52 -8.92 -19.40
C PRO A 152 5.53 -9.24 -18.31
N VAL A 153 5.87 -10.52 -18.18
CA VAL A 153 6.96 -10.96 -17.31
C VAL A 153 8.28 -10.50 -17.91
N PHE A 154 9.04 -9.71 -17.16
CA PHE A 154 10.36 -9.29 -17.60
C PHE A 154 11.34 -10.44 -17.39
N THR A 155 12.07 -10.83 -18.43
CA THR A 155 13.08 -11.90 -18.36
C THR A 155 14.51 -11.37 -18.29
N SER A 156 14.71 -10.05 -18.46
CA SER A 156 16.01 -9.38 -18.41
C SER A 156 15.91 -7.97 -17.82
N GLY A 157 17.07 -7.39 -17.46
CA GLY A 157 17.16 -6.09 -16.79
C GLY A 157 16.85 -6.13 -15.29
N LYS A 158 16.82 -4.95 -14.68
CA LYS A 158 16.62 -4.78 -13.21
C LYS A 158 15.26 -5.22 -12.69
N TRP A 159 14.30 -5.45 -13.59
CA TRP A 159 12.93 -5.86 -13.25
C TRP A 159 12.69 -7.35 -13.55
N ALA A 160 13.75 -8.11 -13.88
CA ALA A 160 13.61 -9.49 -14.34
C ALA A 160 13.16 -10.44 -13.22
N GLU A 161 12.12 -11.23 -13.49
CA GLU A 161 11.67 -12.31 -12.61
C GLU A 161 12.20 -13.66 -13.10
N ARG A 162 13.46 -13.93 -12.80
CA ARG A 162 14.17 -15.12 -13.32
C ARG A 162 13.62 -16.44 -12.79
N THR A 163 12.98 -16.44 -11.63
CA THR A 163 12.37 -17.63 -11.01
C THR A 163 10.86 -17.72 -11.28
N TRP A 164 10.32 -16.86 -12.15
CA TRP A 164 8.91 -16.92 -12.52
C TRP A 164 8.58 -18.21 -13.26
N TYR A 165 7.79 -19.08 -12.63
CA TYR A 165 7.49 -20.42 -13.15
C TYR A 165 6.25 -20.47 -14.04
N LEU A 166 5.35 -19.49 -13.96
CA LEU A 166 4.15 -19.43 -14.81
C LEU A 166 4.56 -18.98 -16.21
N ARG A 167 4.38 -19.85 -17.21
CA ARG A 167 4.89 -19.64 -18.59
C ARG A 167 3.85 -19.06 -19.56
N ASP A 168 2.85 -18.37 -19.04
CA ASP A 168 1.81 -17.66 -19.80
C ASP A 168 2.23 -16.25 -20.26
N GLY A 169 3.42 -15.80 -19.85
CA GLY A 169 4.05 -14.56 -20.34
C GLY A 169 3.61 -13.28 -19.66
N TYR A 170 2.64 -13.35 -18.73
CA TYR A 170 2.09 -12.22 -17.99
C TYR A 170 2.07 -12.51 -16.49
N TYR A 171 2.11 -11.45 -15.68
CA TYR A 171 1.93 -11.61 -14.24
C TYR A 171 0.47 -11.92 -13.88
N LEU A 172 0.27 -12.63 -12.77
CA LEU A 172 -1.04 -12.74 -12.13
C LEU A 172 -1.58 -11.35 -11.73
N PRO A 173 -2.91 -11.17 -11.60
CA PRO A 173 -3.49 -9.87 -11.24
C PRO A 173 -2.94 -9.32 -9.93
N TYR A 174 -2.48 -8.07 -9.94
CA TYR A 174 -1.87 -7.41 -8.78
C TYR A 174 -2.17 -5.91 -8.75
N ALA A 175 -2.27 -5.31 -7.56
CA ALA A 175 -2.37 -3.86 -7.42
C ALA A 175 -0.99 -3.22 -7.56
N ARG A 176 -0.88 -2.08 -8.25
CA ARG A 176 0.40 -1.40 -8.51
C ARG A 176 1.06 -0.88 -7.22
N GLY A 177 2.38 -1.06 -7.13
CA GLY A 177 3.16 -0.89 -5.91
C GLY A 177 3.19 0.48 -5.24
N GLY A 178 2.86 1.58 -5.91
CA GLY A 178 2.84 2.91 -5.26
C GLY A 178 1.85 3.00 -4.09
N GLY A 179 0.86 2.10 -4.04
CA GLY A 179 0.01 1.94 -2.86
C GLY A 179 -1.18 1.03 -3.10
N TYR A 180 -1.55 0.30 -2.06
CA TYR A 180 -2.73 -0.58 -2.05
C TYR A 180 -3.15 -0.89 -0.61
N VAL A 181 -4.40 -1.33 -0.44
CA VAL A 181 -4.96 -1.73 0.86
C VAL A 181 -5.20 -3.24 0.89
N LEU A 182 -4.85 -3.86 2.01
CA LEU A 182 -5.16 -5.24 2.37
C LEU A 182 -6.00 -5.26 3.65
N SER A 183 -7.02 -6.11 3.72
CA SER A 183 -7.66 -6.45 4.99
C SER A 183 -6.73 -7.28 5.89
N LEU A 184 -7.07 -7.37 7.18
CA LEU A 184 -6.29 -8.08 8.19
C LEU A 184 -5.91 -9.51 7.79
N GLY A 185 -6.85 -10.31 7.29
CA GLY A 185 -6.60 -11.69 6.90
C GLY A 185 -5.59 -11.80 5.76
N ALA A 186 -5.72 -10.96 4.74
CA ALA A 186 -4.76 -10.87 3.63
C ALA A 186 -3.36 -10.43 4.11
N ALA A 187 -3.27 -9.35 4.88
CA ALA A 187 -2.00 -8.85 5.42
C ALA A 187 -1.32 -9.89 6.34
N ARG A 188 -2.10 -10.57 7.19
CA ARG A 188 -1.61 -11.66 8.05
C ARG A 188 -1.10 -12.84 7.25
N HIS A 189 -1.83 -13.25 6.21
CA HIS A 189 -1.42 -14.35 5.33
C HIS A 189 -0.06 -14.06 4.69
N VAL A 190 0.10 -12.87 4.10
CA VAL A 190 1.35 -12.45 3.48
C VAL A 190 2.48 -12.37 4.51
N GLY A 191 2.28 -11.66 5.63
CA GLY A 191 3.34 -11.49 6.64
C GLY A 191 3.77 -12.79 7.34
N THR A 192 2.85 -13.75 7.48
CA THR A 192 3.13 -15.02 8.19
C THR A 192 3.67 -16.09 7.25
N MET A 193 3.03 -16.31 6.11
CA MET A 193 3.45 -17.36 5.16
C MET A 193 4.63 -16.90 4.29
N GLY A 194 4.78 -15.58 4.11
CA GLY A 194 5.84 -14.99 3.29
C GLY A 194 7.25 -15.33 3.75
N VAL A 195 7.48 -15.44 5.06
CA VAL A 195 8.79 -15.82 5.60
C VAL A 195 9.04 -17.34 5.60
N ILE A 196 8.00 -18.15 5.32
CA ILE A 196 8.03 -19.61 5.53
C ILE A 196 8.06 -20.36 4.19
N ILE A 197 7.12 -20.08 3.30
CA ILE A 197 6.86 -20.95 2.13
C ILE A 197 6.78 -20.22 0.78
N PHE A 198 6.64 -18.89 0.78
CA PHE A 198 6.41 -18.17 -0.48
C PHE A 198 7.70 -17.91 -1.26
N GLU A 199 7.64 -18.23 -2.56
CA GLU A 199 8.64 -17.78 -3.52
C GLU A 199 8.71 -16.25 -3.52
N GLN A 200 9.93 -15.73 -3.39
CA GLN A 200 10.19 -14.30 -3.29
C GLN A 200 10.55 -13.74 -4.67
N TYR A 201 9.54 -13.25 -5.40
CA TYR A 201 9.78 -12.51 -6.64
C TYR A 201 10.39 -11.14 -6.33
N SER A 202 11.10 -10.55 -7.29
CA SER A 202 11.81 -9.28 -7.11
C SER A 202 10.84 -8.09 -6.95
N SER A 203 9.71 -8.14 -7.65
CA SER A 203 8.64 -7.14 -7.59
C SER A 203 7.69 -7.48 -6.46
N GLU A 204 7.69 -6.61 -5.46
CA GLU A 204 6.88 -6.75 -4.25
C GLU A 204 5.39 -6.83 -4.56
N ASP A 205 4.91 -5.94 -5.43
CA ASP A 205 3.50 -5.85 -5.80
C ASP A 205 3.00 -7.07 -6.59
N VAL A 206 3.80 -7.58 -7.53
CA VAL A 206 3.56 -8.86 -8.23
C VAL A 206 3.52 -10.00 -7.23
N SER A 207 4.45 -10.03 -6.27
CA SER A 207 4.51 -11.06 -5.24
C SER A 207 3.22 -11.12 -4.43
N VAL A 208 2.71 -9.97 -3.97
CA VAL A 208 1.42 -9.89 -3.26
C VAL A 208 0.27 -10.38 -4.13
N GLY A 209 0.26 -10.06 -5.43
CA GLY A 209 -0.72 -10.61 -6.38
C GLY A 209 -0.75 -12.14 -6.40
N VAL A 210 0.43 -12.77 -6.48
CA VAL A 210 0.57 -14.24 -6.46
C VAL A 210 0.13 -14.81 -5.12
N TRP A 211 0.64 -14.29 -4.02
CA TRP A 211 0.42 -14.85 -2.68
C TRP A 211 -1.01 -14.70 -2.20
N THR A 212 -1.73 -13.72 -2.72
CA THR A 212 -3.15 -13.51 -2.42
C THR A 212 -4.08 -14.19 -3.44
N ALA A 213 -3.55 -14.74 -4.54
CA ALA A 213 -4.35 -15.43 -5.56
C ALA A 213 -5.32 -16.49 -5.01
N PRO A 214 -4.91 -17.40 -4.10
CA PRO A 214 -5.82 -18.44 -3.58
C PRO A 214 -6.81 -17.93 -2.53
N LEU A 215 -6.68 -16.68 -2.07
CA LEU A 215 -7.53 -16.11 -1.03
C LEU A 215 -8.88 -15.64 -1.58
N ARG A 216 -9.93 -15.85 -0.80
CA ARG A 216 -11.28 -15.31 -1.05
C ARG A 216 -11.35 -13.83 -0.73
N LEU A 217 -10.73 -13.00 -1.58
CA LEU A 217 -10.69 -11.55 -1.46
C LEU A 217 -11.63 -10.89 -2.45
N GLU A 218 -12.32 -9.85 -2.00
CA GLU A 218 -12.86 -8.84 -2.91
C GLU A 218 -11.69 -8.04 -3.47
N ARG A 219 -11.47 -8.14 -4.80
CA ARG A 219 -10.46 -7.35 -5.49
C ARG A 219 -11.10 -6.11 -6.06
N TRP A 220 -10.82 -4.97 -5.43
CA TRP A 220 -11.40 -3.70 -5.83
C TRP A 220 -10.38 -2.92 -6.66
N HIS A 221 -10.62 -2.86 -7.97
CA HIS A 221 -9.88 -1.97 -8.85
C HIS A 221 -10.40 -0.53 -8.72
N ASP A 222 -9.50 0.40 -8.45
CA ASP A 222 -9.84 1.81 -8.27
C ASP A 222 -8.83 2.76 -8.93
N ARG A 223 -9.34 3.56 -9.86
CA ARG A 223 -8.57 4.55 -10.61
C ARG A 223 -8.14 5.75 -9.77
N ARG A 224 -8.62 5.91 -8.54
CA ARG A 224 -8.14 6.96 -7.63
C ARG A 224 -6.80 6.63 -6.99
N PHE A 225 -6.29 5.41 -7.19
CA PHE A 225 -4.93 5.01 -6.85
C PHE A 225 -4.02 5.30 -8.05
N ASP A 226 -3.39 6.46 -8.09
CA ASP A 226 -2.36 6.79 -9.08
C ASP A 226 -1.00 6.25 -8.66
N THR A 227 -0.90 4.92 -8.69
CA THR A 227 0.19 4.16 -8.05
C THR A 227 1.11 3.45 -9.04
N GLU A 228 1.03 3.83 -10.31
CA GLU A 228 1.95 3.35 -11.35
C GLU A 228 3.33 4.01 -11.25
N TYR A 229 4.32 3.45 -11.94
CA TYR A 229 5.69 4.01 -11.99
C TYR A 229 5.76 5.43 -12.61
N ARG A 230 4.73 5.83 -13.36
CA ARG A 230 4.53 7.17 -13.92
C ARG A 230 3.10 7.59 -13.61
N SER A 231 2.98 8.74 -12.95
CA SER A 231 1.69 9.35 -12.65
C SER A 231 0.84 9.54 -13.92
N ARG A 232 -0.47 9.36 -13.77
CA ARG A 232 -1.45 9.63 -14.82
C ARG A 232 -1.88 11.10 -14.86
N GLY A 233 -1.46 11.91 -13.88
CA GLY A 233 -1.86 13.31 -13.77
C GLY A 233 -2.02 13.76 -12.32
N CYS A 234 -2.68 14.91 -12.15
CA CYS A 234 -3.18 15.35 -10.85
C CYS A 234 -4.70 15.46 -10.92
N PHE A 235 -5.41 14.75 -10.04
CA PHE A 235 -6.86 14.87 -9.91
C PHE A 235 -7.24 14.98 -8.44
N ASN A 236 -8.24 15.83 -8.15
CA ASN A 236 -8.67 16.05 -6.77
C ASN A 236 -9.35 14.83 -6.16
N SER A 237 -9.82 13.90 -7.01
CA SER A 237 -10.39 12.62 -6.62
C SER A 237 -9.35 11.57 -6.23
N TYR A 238 -8.06 11.80 -6.47
CA TYR A 238 -7.03 10.80 -6.14
C TYR A 238 -6.92 10.59 -4.64
N LEU A 239 -6.89 9.32 -4.25
CA LEU A 239 -6.68 8.86 -2.88
C LEU A 239 -5.20 8.65 -2.60
N VAL A 240 -4.47 8.11 -3.57
CA VAL A 240 -3.02 7.93 -3.52
C VAL A 240 -2.42 8.48 -4.80
N THR A 241 -1.37 9.29 -4.69
CA THR A 241 -0.63 9.82 -5.84
C THR A 241 0.85 9.51 -5.71
N HIS A 242 1.41 8.83 -6.70
CA HIS A 242 2.79 8.38 -6.77
C HIS A 242 3.35 8.63 -8.19
N LYS A 243 4.58 9.10 -8.36
CA LYS A 243 5.61 9.44 -7.36
C LYS A 243 5.61 10.93 -7.04
N GLN A 244 5.92 11.29 -5.80
CA GLN A 244 5.98 12.65 -5.29
C GLN A 244 7.35 12.95 -4.70
N THR A 245 7.92 14.08 -5.10
CA THR A 245 9.05 14.65 -4.38
C THR A 245 8.58 15.30 -3.08
N ALA A 246 9.49 15.57 -2.15
CA ALA A 246 9.18 16.33 -0.94
C ALA A 246 8.45 17.65 -1.25
N SER A 247 8.93 18.42 -2.24
CA SER A 247 8.31 19.69 -2.65
C SER A 247 6.88 19.50 -3.14
N MET A 248 6.63 18.47 -3.94
CA MET A 248 5.28 18.16 -4.42
C MET A 248 4.34 17.78 -3.28
N MET A 249 4.81 17.03 -2.27
CA MET A 249 3.99 16.73 -1.08
C MET A 249 3.60 17.99 -0.31
N TYR A 250 4.54 18.93 -0.13
CA TYR A 250 4.25 20.22 0.51
C TYR A 250 3.24 21.05 -0.28
N GLU A 251 3.39 21.09 -1.60
CA GLU A 251 2.47 21.80 -2.49
C GLU A 251 1.06 21.20 -2.43
N MET A 252 0.94 19.88 -2.61
CA MET A 252 -0.34 19.17 -2.53
C MET A 252 -1.03 19.39 -1.19
N TYR A 253 -0.27 19.33 -0.09
CA TYR A 253 -0.83 19.57 1.24
C TYR A 253 -1.25 21.02 1.46
N ARG A 254 -0.45 21.99 1.01
CA ARG A 254 -0.81 23.41 1.07
C ARG A 254 -2.12 23.69 0.35
N ASN A 255 -2.26 23.19 -0.88
CA ASN A 255 -3.50 23.31 -1.67
C ASN A 255 -4.66 22.65 -0.93
N LEU A 256 -4.42 21.49 -0.30
CA LEU A 256 -5.44 20.81 0.52
C LEU A 256 -5.94 21.67 1.68
N GLN A 257 -5.04 22.38 2.35
CA GLN A 257 -5.38 23.26 3.48
C GLN A 257 -6.12 24.53 3.03
N GLN A 258 -5.71 25.11 1.90
CA GLN A 258 -6.26 26.38 1.41
C GLN A 258 -7.57 26.19 0.63
N ASP A 259 -7.57 25.23 -0.31
CA ASP A 259 -8.62 25.07 -1.32
C ASP A 259 -9.43 23.78 -1.16
N ARG A 260 -9.11 22.97 -0.14
CA ARG A 260 -9.68 21.62 0.09
C ARG A 260 -9.45 20.66 -1.09
N LYS A 261 -8.43 20.92 -1.90
CA LYS A 261 -8.12 20.19 -3.15
C LYS A 261 -6.60 20.00 -3.29
N PRO A 262 -6.09 18.80 -3.61
CA PRO A 262 -4.65 18.57 -3.69
C PRO A 262 -4.01 19.23 -4.92
N CYS A 263 -4.76 19.37 -6.01
CA CYS A 263 -4.26 19.89 -7.27
C CYS A 263 -4.61 21.37 -7.42
N GLN A 264 -3.61 22.19 -7.73
CA GLN A 264 -3.85 23.58 -8.15
C GLN A 264 -4.72 23.63 -9.42
N ARG A 265 -4.43 22.73 -10.37
CA ARG A 265 -5.26 22.47 -11.55
C ARG A 265 -5.23 20.98 -11.86
N GLU A 266 -6.40 20.39 -12.12
CA GLU A 266 -6.46 19.01 -12.58
C GLU A 266 -5.82 18.90 -13.97
N ALA A 267 -4.97 17.90 -14.15
CA ALA A 267 -4.25 17.68 -15.39
C ALA A 267 -4.12 16.19 -15.65
N ARG A 268 -4.38 15.77 -16.90
CA ARG A 268 -4.13 14.40 -17.36
C ARG A 268 -2.84 14.35 -18.15
N TRP A 269 -1.98 13.38 -17.83
CA TRP A 269 -0.80 13.05 -18.63
C TRP A 269 -0.93 11.69 -19.31
N ARG A 270 -1.72 10.77 -18.75
CA ARG A 270 -1.90 9.42 -19.30
C ARG A 270 -3.34 8.93 -19.06
N LEU A 271 -3.86 8.12 -19.98
CA LEU A 271 -5.18 7.51 -19.81
C LEU A 271 -5.15 6.43 -18.72
N SER A 272 -6.25 6.34 -17.96
CA SER A 272 -6.49 5.24 -17.03
C SER A 272 -7.19 4.07 -17.77
N TYR A 273 -7.42 2.97 -17.04
CA TYR A 273 -8.22 1.84 -17.50
C TYR A 273 -9.13 1.37 -16.36
N GLU A 274 -10.16 0.61 -16.70
CA GLU A 274 -10.90 -0.20 -15.74
C GLU A 274 -10.44 -1.64 -15.89
N TYR A 275 -10.21 -2.33 -14.79
CA TYR A 275 -9.84 -3.74 -14.83
C TYR A 275 -11.07 -4.60 -15.18
N ASN A 276 -11.01 -5.27 -16.33
CA ASN A 276 -12.04 -6.24 -16.72
C ASN A 276 -11.74 -7.62 -16.11
N TRP A 277 -12.52 -8.01 -15.10
CA TRP A 277 -12.38 -9.30 -14.40
C TRP A 277 -12.96 -10.49 -15.17
N SER A 278 -13.68 -10.26 -16.27
CA SER A 278 -14.32 -11.32 -17.06
C SER A 278 -13.44 -11.83 -18.21
N VAL A 279 -12.23 -11.30 -18.35
CA VAL A 279 -11.26 -11.70 -19.38
C VAL A 279 -9.95 -12.17 -18.74
N PRO A 280 -9.10 -12.90 -19.46
CA PRO A 280 -7.77 -13.25 -18.98
C PRO A 280 -6.98 -12.01 -18.54
N PRO A 281 -6.08 -12.10 -17.54
CA PRO A 281 -5.30 -10.97 -17.04
C PRO A 281 -4.59 -10.19 -18.16
N ALA A 282 -4.06 -10.88 -19.17
CA ALA A 282 -3.41 -10.27 -20.33
C ALA A 282 -4.30 -9.28 -21.10
N GLN A 283 -5.62 -9.39 -20.99
CA GLN A 283 -6.62 -8.60 -21.73
C GLN A 283 -7.38 -7.59 -20.83
N CYS A 284 -7.09 -7.55 -19.52
CA CYS A 284 -7.91 -6.81 -18.53
C CYS A 284 -7.97 -5.30 -18.75
N CYS A 285 -6.89 -4.70 -19.24
CA CYS A 285 -6.48 -3.36 -18.83
C CYS A 285 -6.23 -2.44 -20.02
N VAL A 286 -7.23 -2.30 -20.89
CA VAL A 286 -7.18 -1.43 -22.07
C VAL A 286 -7.29 0.04 -21.65
N ARG A 287 -6.29 0.86 -22.00
CA ARG A 287 -6.25 2.30 -21.66
C ARG A 287 -7.15 3.13 -22.58
N ASN A 288 -8.41 3.25 -22.22
CA ASN A 288 -9.40 4.03 -22.97
C ASN A 288 -10.26 4.96 -22.08
N MET A 289 -9.99 5.03 -20.78
CA MET A 289 -10.83 5.78 -19.84
C MET A 289 -10.38 7.23 -19.67
N THR A 290 -11.37 8.15 -19.68
CA THR A 290 -11.18 9.58 -19.41
C THR A 290 -11.70 9.98 -18.03
N ASP A 291 -11.20 11.10 -17.49
CA ASP A 291 -11.46 11.51 -16.09
C ASP A 291 -12.87 12.04 -15.83
N ALA A 292 -13.66 12.33 -16.87
CA ALA A 292 -15.09 12.63 -16.73
C ALA A 292 -15.84 11.48 -16.03
N THR A 293 -15.31 10.27 -16.10
CA THR A 293 -15.85 9.08 -15.43
C THR A 293 -15.43 8.94 -13.97
N LEU A 294 -14.44 9.69 -13.47
CA LEU A 294 -14.08 9.74 -12.03
C LEU A 294 -15.03 10.64 -11.23
N ARG A 295 -15.71 11.59 -11.90
CA ARG A 295 -16.67 12.52 -11.29
C ARG A 295 -18.07 11.93 -11.12
N ARG A 296 -18.34 10.72 -11.62
CA ARG A 296 -19.64 10.05 -11.42
C ARG A 296 -19.58 9.22 -10.13
N PRO A 297 -20.41 9.49 -9.11
CA PRO A 297 -20.56 8.57 -7.99
C PRO A 297 -21.00 7.21 -8.55
N ARG A 298 -20.23 6.16 -8.29
CA ARG A 298 -20.60 4.80 -8.69
C ARG A 298 -21.70 4.28 -7.76
N THR A 299 -22.96 4.51 -8.14
CA THR A 299 -24.13 3.74 -7.68
C THR A 299 -24.35 2.46 -8.49
N LEU A 300 -23.33 1.92 -9.18
CA LEU A 300 -23.46 0.69 -9.95
C LEU A 300 -22.58 -0.41 -9.35
N ARG A 301 -23.22 -1.13 -8.42
CA ARG A 301 -22.88 -2.47 -7.96
C ARG A 301 -22.84 -3.40 -9.17
N LEU A 302 -21.72 -4.05 -9.42
CA LEU A 302 -21.73 -5.36 -10.07
C LEU A 302 -21.78 -6.39 -8.94
N ARG A 303 -23.01 -6.80 -8.60
CA ARG A 303 -23.22 -8.08 -7.91
C ARG A 303 -22.74 -9.17 -8.87
N HIS A 304 -21.59 -9.75 -8.61
CA HIS A 304 -21.30 -11.08 -9.11
C HIS A 304 -21.62 -12.06 -7.99
N SER A 305 -22.85 -12.53 -8.03
CA SER A 305 -23.23 -13.84 -7.49
C SER A 305 -22.60 -14.89 -8.40
N LEU A 306 -21.76 -15.75 -7.84
CA LEU A 306 -21.73 -17.21 -8.02
C LEU A 306 -20.84 -17.79 -6.90
#